data_AF-A0A1H6H9K8-F1
#
_entry.id   AF-A0A1H6H9K8-F1
#
_cell.length_a   1.000
_cell.length_b   1.000
_cell.length_c   1.000
_cell.angle_alpha   90.00
_cell.angle_beta   90.00
_cell.angle_gamma   90.00
#
_symmetry.space_group_name_H-M   'P 1'
#
loop_
_entity.id
_entity.type
_entity.pdbx_description
1 polymer ?
#
loop_
_entity_poly.entity_id
_entity_poly.type
_entity_poly.pdbx_seq_one_letter_code
_entity_poly.pdbx_strand_id
1 'polypeptide(L)'
;MLGNNVKLGGTLTEMTTISGATATNKLAITATGVDAINFDNNTVSIDATNDRIGVGTNAPTQKLDVNGKVRIGTASRTTSSSVSTLVRDDSTGEVMVAGTVTNNKPLNYVKYIIRNVNKDWINDFNTSISSADYTVVVVGSSFSEYDIYSSTPGTYNPFNVNAFIGNDGAWRLTADYLGGAPPNNGTWTIYCLVINNSQVKTLSDVTADLGGSNAGGTAAPSGL
;
A
#
# COMPACT_ATOMS: atom_id res chain seq x y z
N MET A 1 43.93 -9.80 -41.91
CA MET A 1 44.98 -9.13 -41.13
C MET A 1 44.97 -9.71 -39.74
N LEU A 2 46.13 -10.18 -39.24
CA LEU A 2 46.29 -10.55 -37.84
C LEU A 2 46.12 -9.26 -37.02
N GLY A 3 45.16 -9.23 -36.10
CA GLY A 3 44.92 -8.05 -35.27
C GLY A 3 46.12 -7.80 -34.35
N ASN A 4 46.57 -6.55 -34.25
CA ASN A 4 47.54 -6.17 -33.23
C ASN A 4 46.84 -6.19 -31.87
N ASN A 5 47.37 -6.97 -30.92
CA ASN A 5 46.89 -6.94 -29.55
C ASN A 5 47.29 -5.60 -28.92
N VAL A 6 46.30 -4.78 -28.55
CA VAL A 6 46.50 -3.58 -27.74
C VAL A 6 46.38 -3.96 -26.28
N LYS A 7 47.43 -3.75 -25.48
CA LYS A 7 47.40 -3.96 -24.02
C LYS A 7 47.04 -2.65 -23.33
N LEU A 8 46.04 -2.68 -22.47
CA LEU A 8 45.61 -1.56 -21.62
C LEU A 8 45.89 -1.91 -20.16
N GLY A 9 46.15 -0.91 -19.30
CA GLY A 9 46.45 -1.18 -17.88
C GLY A 9 47.23 -0.09 -17.11
N GLY A 10 47.59 1.02 -17.75
CA GLY A 10 48.16 2.19 -17.08
C GLY A 10 47.10 3.25 -16.72
N THR A 11 47.51 4.27 -15.97
CA THR A 11 46.66 5.44 -15.68
C THR A 11 46.32 6.19 -16.97
N LEU A 12 45.06 6.59 -17.10
CA LEU A 12 44.65 7.48 -18.16
C LEU A 12 45.05 8.93 -17.80
N THR A 13 45.98 9.53 -18.55
CA THR A 13 46.47 10.90 -18.29
C THR A 13 45.78 11.97 -19.13
N GLU A 14 45.02 11.58 -20.15
CA GLU A 14 44.27 12.46 -21.05
C GLU A 14 42.93 11.83 -21.42
N MET A 15 41.95 12.62 -21.85
CA MET A 15 40.65 12.07 -22.29
C MET A 15 40.84 11.07 -23.45
N THR A 16 40.26 9.88 -23.33
CA THR A 16 40.17 8.92 -24.45
C THR A 16 38.76 8.94 -25.04
N THR A 17 38.67 9.06 -26.36
CA THR A 17 37.41 8.89 -27.11
C THR A 17 37.52 7.66 -28.00
N ILE A 18 36.68 6.64 -27.76
CA ILE A 18 36.50 5.53 -28.71
C ILE A 18 35.37 5.93 -29.66
N SER A 19 35.66 6.07 -30.94
CA SER A 19 34.71 6.52 -31.97
C SER A 19 34.65 5.56 -33.16
N GLY A 20 33.67 5.74 -34.05
CA GLY A 20 33.49 4.91 -35.25
C GLY A 20 32.87 3.52 -34.98
N ALA A 21 32.38 3.27 -33.77
CA ALA A 21 31.63 2.06 -33.46
C ALA A 21 30.30 2.02 -34.25
N THR A 22 30.03 0.90 -34.92
CA THR A 22 28.80 0.70 -35.72
C THR A 22 28.22 -0.70 -35.47
N ALA A 23 27.10 -1.03 -36.11
CA ALA A 23 26.56 -2.39 -36.08
C ALA A 23 27.53 -3.45 -36.65
N THR A 24 28.45 -3.04 -37.54
CA THR A 24 29.50 -3.90 -38.12
C THR A 24 30.80 -3.83 -37.33
N ASN A 25 31.19 -2.63 -36.87
CA ASN A 25 32.39 -2.38 -36.07
C ASN A 25 32.00 -2.17 -34.60
N LYS A 26 31.43 -3.18 -33.95
CA LYS A 26 30.95 -3.05 -32.56
C LYS A 26 32.13 -2.90 -31.59
N LEU A 27 31.97 -2.05 -30.59
CA LEU A 27 32.75 -2.17 -29.35
C LEU A 27 32.16 -3.32 -28.54
N ALA A 28 32.83 -4.47 -28.53
CA ALA A 28 32.44 -5.63 -27.74
C ALA A 28 33.44 -5.84 -26.61
N ILE A 29 32.94 -5.86 -25.38
CA ILE A 29 33.70 -6.27 -24.20
C ILE A 29 33.12 -7.62 -23.78
N THR A 30 33.89 -8.69 -23.95
CA THR A 30 33.49 -10.04 -23.54
C THR A 30 34.33 -10.42 -22.33
N ALA A 31 33.66 -10.77 -21.25
CA ALA A 31 34.28 -11.19 -20.01
C ALA A 31 33.64 -12.52 -19.56
N THR A 32 34.29 -13.21 -18.63
CA THR A 32 33.82 -14.52 -18.15
C THR A 32 33.76 -14.61 -16.63
N GLY A 33 34.24 -13.60 -15.93
CA GLY A 33 34.31 -13.56 -14.47
C GLY A 33 33.17 -12.77 -13.84
N VAL A 34 33.04 -12.95 -12.52
CA VAL A 34 32.28 -12.03 -11.66
C VAL A 34 32.97 -10.68 -11.61
N ASP A 35 32.20 -9.60 -11.52
CA ASP A 35 32.72 -8.21 -11.47
C ASP A 35 33.73 -7.86 -12.58
N ALA A 36 33.61 -8.51 -13.73
CA ALA A 36 34.66 -8.50 -14.73
C ALA A 36 34.69 -7.23 -15.59
N ILE A 37 33.63 -6.41 -15.52
CA ILE A 37 33.62 -5.03 -16.02
C ILE A 37 33.12 -4.17 -14.86
N ASN A 38 34.01 -3.35 -14.31
CA ASN A 38 33.75 -2.53 -13.14
C ASN A 38 33.99 -1.05 -13.45
N PHE A 39 33.04 -0.22 -13.05
CA PHE A 39 33.15 1.23 -13.12
C PHE A 39 33.14 1.80 -11.70
N ASP A 40 34.16 2.61 -11.41
CA ASP A 40 34.29 3.36 -10.15
C ASP A 40 33.94 2.52 -8.92
N ASN A 41 34.68 1.42 -8.74
CA ASN A 41 34.59 0.52 -7.60
C ASN A 41 33.14 0.12 -7.24
N ASN A 42 32.46 -0.53 -8.19
CA ASN A 42 31.09 -1.06 -8.08
C ASN A 42 29.97 -0.04 -8.27
N THR A 43 30.24 1.18 -8.74
CA THR A 43 29.16 2.08 -9.19
C THR A 43 28.29 1.39 -10.23
N VAL A 44 28.92 0.75 -11.23
CA VAL A 44 28.29 -0.26 -12.10
C VAL A 44 29.24 -1.44 -12.23
N SER A 45 28.74 -2.64 -12.04
CA SER A 45 29.48 -3.89 -12.15
C SER A 45 28.74 -4.86 -13.07
N ILE A 46 29.48 -5.54 -13.95
CA ILE A 46 28.96 -6.63 -14.78
C ILE A 46 29.52 -7.95 -14.26
N ASP A 47 28.63 -8.81 -13.76
CA ASP A 47 28.91 -10.21 -13.51
C ASP A 47 28.65 -10.98 -14.82
N ALA A 48 29.73 -11.24 -15.54
CA ALA A 48 29.68 -11.93 -16.82
C ALA A 48 29.57 -13.45 -16.68
N THR A 49 29.80 -14.00 -15.49
CA THR A 49 29.56 -15.42 -15.22
C THR A 49 28.07 -15.73 -15.15
N ASN A 50 27.27 -14.82 -14.59
CA ASN A 50 25.83 -15.00 -14.36
C ASN A 50 24.93 -14.14 -15.25
N ASP A 51 25.53 -13.34 -16.14
CA ASP A 51 24.87 -12.34 -16.99
C ASP A 51 24.00 -11.37 -16.17
N ARG A 52 24.62 -10.67 -15.20
CA ARG A 52 23.94 -9.74 -14.28
C ARG A 52 24.63 -8.37 -14.23
N ILE A 53 23.83 -7.35 -13.91
CA ILE A 53 24.29 -5.97 -13.68
C ILE A 53 24.07 -5.63 -12.21
N GLY A 54 25.12 -5.19 -11.53
CA GLY A 54 25.08 -4.59 -10.21
C GLY A 54 25.23 -3.07 -10.30
N VAL A 55 24.46 -2.34 -9.50
CA VAL A 55 24.62 -0.89 -9.28
C VAL A 55 24.83 -0.68 -7.78
N GLY A 56 26.00 -0.19 -7.38
CA GLY A 56 26.40 -0.11 -5.97
C GLY A 56 26.71 -1.46 -5.31
N THR A 57 26.86 -2.53 -6.11
CA THR A 57 27.19 -3.90 -5.67
C THR A 57 27.94 -4.64 -6.77
N ASN A 58 28.92 -5.47 -6.39
CA ASN A 58 29.63 -6.37 -7.31
C ASN A 58 29.20 -7.84 -7.18
N ALA A 59 28.23 -8.12 -6.32
CA ALA A 59 27.66 -9.45 -6.14
C ALA A 59 26.14 -9.43 -6.43
N PRO A 60 25.71 -9.04 -7.65
CA PRO A 60 24.30 -8.98 -7.99
C PRO A 60 23.66 -10.37 -7.90
N THR A 61 22.52 -10.46 -7.23
CA THR A 61 21.74 -11.69 -7.08
C THR A 61 20.65 -11.84 -8.15
N GLN A 62 20.30 -10.73 -8.81
CA GLN A 62 19.29 -10.62 -9.86
C GLN A 62 19.90 -10.08 -11.16
N LYS A 63 19.16 -10.16 -12.27
CA LYS A 63 19.62 -9.62 -13.57
C LYS A 63 20.01 -8.15 -13.51
N LEU A 64 19.26 -7.37 -12.74
CA LEU A 64 19.62 -6.03 -12.31
C LEU A 64 19.48 -6.00 -10.79
N ASP A 65 20.56 -5.71 -10.08
CA ASP A 65 20.59 -5.60 -8.63
C ASP A 65 21.12 -4.21 -8.24
N VAL A 66 20.29 -3.42 -7.56
CA VAL A 66 20.61 -2.06 -7.15
C VAL A 66 20.71 -2.03 -5.63
N ASN A 67 21.93 -1.84 -5.11
CA ASN A 67 22.15 -1.61 -3.70
C ASN A 67 21.96 -0.12 -3.39
N GLY A 68 20.69 0.30 -3.35
CA GLY A 68 20.31 1.69 -3.15
C GLY A 68 18.88 1.96 -3.60
N LYS A 69 18.54 3.25 -3.69
CA LYS A 69 17.21 3.68 -4.17
C LYS A 69 17.15 3.68 -5.69
N VAL A 70 15.98 3.35 -6.23
CA VAL A 70 15.68 3.48 -7.66
C VAL A 70 14.74 4.65 -7.87
N ARG A 71 15.09 5.57 -8.78
CA ARG A 71 14.23 6.67 -9.19
C ARG A 71 13.56 6.37 -10.53
N ILE A 72 12.26 6.15 -10.45
CA ILE A 72 11.26 6.36 -11.50
C ILE A 72 11.36 7.76 -12.13
N GLY A 73 11.67 7.99 -13.42
CA GLY A 73 11.37 9.29 -14.05
C GLY A 73 9.85 9.53 -14.15
N THR A 74 9.38 10.47 -14.97
CA THR A 74 7.93 10.67 -15.19
C THR A 74 7.23 9.36 -15.58
N ALA A 75 6.22 8.95 -14.80
CA ALA A 75 5.37 7.81 -15.10
C ALA A 75 3.97 8.31 -15.53
N SER A 76 3.49 7.85 -16.68
CA SER A 76 2.16 8.22 -17.18
C SER A 76 1.10 7.24 -16.66
N ARG A 77 -0.05 7.76 -16.24
CA ARG A 77 -1.21 6.93 -15.90
C ARG A 77 -1.73 6.26 -17.16
N THR A 78 -2.12 5.00 -17.06
CA THR A 78 -2.73 4.24 -18.17
C THR A 78 -4.13 3.80 -17.79
N THR A 79 -4.97 3.61 -18.80
CA THR A 79 -6.30 2.98 -18.67
C THR A 79 -6.26 1.49 -18.98
N SER A 80 -5.09 0.94 -19.34
CA SER A 80 -4.93 -0.48 -19.60
C SER A 80 -5.23 -1.32 -18.35
N SER A 81 -5.97 -2.40 -18.51
CA SER A 81 -6.22 -3.39 -17.45
C SER A 81 -5.07 -4.38 -17.28
N SER A 82 -4.08 -4.39 -18.17
CA SER A 82 -2.91 -5.29 -18.14
C SER A 82 -1.71 -4.61 -17.48
N VAL A 83 -1.92 -3.93 -16.35
CA VAL A 83 -0.85 -3.31 -15.57
C VAL A 83 -1.00 -3.60 -14.08
N SER A 84 0.12 -3.54 -13.37
CA SER A 84 0.18 -3.60 -11.91
C SER A 84 0.44 -2.23 -11.31
N THR A 85 0.02 -2.03 -10.07
CA THR A 85 0.31 -0.81 -9.30
C THR A 85 1.77 -0.78 -8.87
N LEU A 86 2.45 0.36 -9.07
CA LEU A 86 3.76 0.67 -8.49
C LEU A 86 3.60 1.84 -7.52
N VAL A 87 4.16 1.71 -6.33
CA VAL A 87 4.19 2.81 -5.35
C VAL A 87 5.42 3.66 -5.64
N ARG A 88 5.20 4.92 -5.95
CA ARG A 88 6.22 5.91 -6.31
C ARG A 88 5.89 7.21 -5.59
N ASP A 89 6.92 7.89 -5.10
CA ASP A 89 6.77 9.26 -4.62
C ASP A 89 6.56 10.18 -5.83
N ASP A 90 5.44 10.89 -5.91
CA ASP A 90 5.12 11.72 -7.08
C ASP A 90 6.01 12.97 -7.21
N SER A 91 6.63 13.41 -6.10
CA SER A 91 7.50 14.59 -6.08
C SER A 91 8.93 14.26 -6.49
N THR A 92 9.50 13.20 -5.92
CA THR A 92 10.89 12.80 -6.16
C THR A 92 11.00 11.78 -7.28
N GLY A 93 10.01 10.91 -7.41
CA GLY A 93 10.00 9.78 -8.33
C GLY A 93 10.65 8.51 -7.81
N GLU A 94 11.09 8.48 -6.55
CA GLU A 94 11.65 7.29 -5.94
C GLU A 94 10.60 6.17 -5.86
N VAL A 95 11.02 4.93 -6.11
CA VAL A 95 10.19 3.75 -5.84
C VAL A 95 10.12 3.56 -4.33
N MET A 96 8.91 3.42 -3.81
CA MET A 96 8.63 3.38 -2.37
C MET A 96 7.86 2.13 -1.99
N VAL A 97 7.77 1.87 -0.69
CA VAL A 97 6.81 0.91 -0.12
C VAL A 97 5.65 1.72 0.47
N ALA A 98 4.41 1.32 0.15
CA ALA A 98 3.23 1.93 0.76
C ALA A 98 3.16 1.55 2.25
N GLY A 99 3.31 2.55 3.13
CA GLY A 99 3.24 2.38 4.58
C GLY A 99 3.93 3.50 5.34
N THR A 100 3.97 3.38 6.66
CA THR A 100 4.72 4.23 7.58
C THR A 100 5.85 3.42 8.23
N VAL A 101 6.73 4.10 8.98
CA VAL A 101 7.82 3.44 9.72
C VAL A 101 7.32 2.42 10.76
N THR A 102 6.10 2.59 11.28
CA THR A 102 5.48 1.67 12.25
C THR A 102 4.50 0.70 11.61
N ASN A 103 4.11 0.94 10.35
CA ASN A 103 3.15 0.12 9.63
C ASN A 103 3.51 0.00 8.15
N ASN A 104 4.22 -1.07 7.79
CA ASN A 104 4.64 -1.32 6.42
C ASN A 104 3.52 -1.91 5.53
N LYS A 105 2.26 -1.95 6.02
CA LYS A 105 1.10 -2.39 5.26
C LYS A 105 0.06 -1.27 5.16
N PRO A 106 -0.40 -0.94 3.94
CA PRO A 106 -1.36 0.12 3.73
C PRO A 106 -2.77 -0.26 4.23
N LEU A 107 -3.07 -1.56 4.29
CA LEU A 107 -4.31 -2.14 4.75
C LEU A 107 -4.01 -3.08 5.92
N ASN A 108 -4.69 -2.84 7.04
CA ASN A 108 -4.54 -3.62 8.25
C ASN A 108 -5.87 -4.26 8.61
N TYR A 109 -5.82 -5.47 9.13
CA TYR A 109 -7.01 -6.19 9.56
C TYR A 109 -7.01 -6.32 11.08
N VAL A 110 -8.02 -5.74 11.72
CA VAL A 110 -8.14 -5.72 13.18
C VAL A 110 -9.43 -6.44 13.57
N LYS A 111 -9.31 -7.39 14.49
CA LYS A 111 -10.45 -8.09 15.10
C LYS A 111 -10.60 -7.62 16.54
N TYR A 112 -11.61 -6.80 16.79
CA TYR A 112 -12.00 -6.42 18.15
C TYR A 112 -12.88 -7.52 18.76
N ILE A 113 -12.47 -8.05 19.91
CA ILE A 113 -13.30 -8.96 20.72
C ILE A 113 -13.64 -8.20 22.01
N ILE A 114 -14.85 -7.65 22.06
CA ILE A 114 -15.33 -6.78 23.13
C ILE A 114 -16.28 -7.61 23.99
N ARG A 115 -15.79 -8.02 25.17
CA ARG A 115 -16.48 -8.94 26.07
C ARG A 115 -17.28 -8.21 27.14
N ASN A 116 -18.26 -8.91 27.71
CA ASN A 116 -19.07 -8.43 28.83
C ASN A 116 -19.72 -7.07 28.54
N VAL A 117 -20.18 -6.90 27.30
CA VAL A 117 -20.97 -5.73 26.90
C VAL A 117 -22.28 -5.80 27.69
N ASN A 118 -22.72 -4.67 28.24
CA ASN A 118 -23.97 -4.64 28.99
C ASN A 118 -25.11 -5.03 28.04
N LYS A 119 -25.63 -6.24 28.24
CA LYS A 119 -26.48 -6.92 27.26
C LYS A 119 -25.76 -7.03 25.90
N ASP A 120 -26.16 -6.23 24.94
CA ASP A 120 -25.63 -6.20 23.58
C ASP A 120 -25.16 -4.81 23.16
N TRP A 121 -25.38 -3.76 23.95
CA TRP A 121 -25.17 -2.40 23.45
C TRP A 121 -23.75 -1.88 23.68
N ILE A 122 -23.04 -1.68 22.57
CA ILE A 122 -21.84 -0.83 22.49
C ILE A 122 -22.28 0.55 21.99
N ASN A 123 -22.30 1.52 22.89
CA ASN A 123 -22.60 2.92 22.60
C ASN A 123 -21.40 3.68 22.01
N ASP A 124 -20.22 3.53 22.61
CA ASP A 124 -19.02 4.28 22.22
C ASP A 124 -17.75 3.53 22.64
N PHE A 125 -17.29 2.60 21.80
CA PHE A 125 -16.00 1.94 22.01
C PHE A 125 -14.89 2.72 21.30
N ASN A 126 -13.98 3.34 22.08
CA ASN A 126 -12.81 4.02 21.53
C ASN A 126 -11.77 3.01 21.02
N THR A 127 -11.44 3.08 19.72
CA THR A 127 -10.38 2.25 19.14
C THR A 127 -8.98 2.83 19.37
N SER A 128 -8.89 4.10 19.80
CA SER A 128 -7.67 4.92 19.85
C SER A 128 -6.99 5.13 18.50
N ILE A 129 -7.65 4.79 17.39
CA ILE A 129 -7.14 5.00 16.03
C ILE A 129 -7.46 6.43 15.61
N SER A 130 -6.42 7.21 15.35
CA SER A 130 -6.52 8.59 14.82
C SER A 130 -7.20 8.62 13.46
N SER A 131 -8.25 9.43 13.31
CA SER A 131 -8.91 9.66 12.03
C SER A 131 -8.10 10.52 11.06
N ALA A 132 -7.09 11.25 11.57
CA ALA A 132 -6.18 12.02 10.73
C ALA A 132 -5.24 11.10 9.93
N ASP A 133 -4.85 9.97 10.51
CA ASP A 133 -3.86 9.05 9.94
C ASP A 133 -4.49 7.84 9.25
N TYR A 134 -5.69 7.43 9.69
CA TYR A 134 -6.33 6.21 9.24
C TYR A 134 -7.84 6.37 8.98
N THR A 135 -8.35 5.47 8.13
CA THR A 135 -9.77 5.22 7.93
C THR A 135 -10.11 3.82 8.46
N VAL A 136 -11.18 3.71 9.26
CA VAL A 136 -11.66 2.43 9.80
C VAL A 136 -12.97 2.02 9.12
N VAL A 137 -13.01 0.80 8.60
CA VAL A 137 -14.18 0.23 7.92
C VAL A 137 -14.57 -1.06 8.62
N VAL A 138 -15.81 -1.13 9.11
CA VAL A 138 -16.38 -2.39 9.60
C VAL A 138 -16.66 -3.29 8.40
N VAL A 139 -16.05 -4.47 8.37
CA VAL A 139 -16.19 -5.45 7.28
C VAL A 139 -16.95 -6.70 7.71
N GLY A 140 -17.31 -6.81 8.99
CA GLY A 140 -18.14 -7.87 9.50
C GLY A 140 -18.22 -7.84 11.02
N SER A 141 -19.15 -8.60 11.57
CA SER A 141 -19.31 -8.73 13.02
C SER A 141 -20.15 -9.93 13.40
N SER A 142 -20.02 -10.37 14.65
CA SER A 142 -20.84 -11.42 15.26
C SER A 142 -21.07 -11.11 16.74
N PHE A 143 -22.14 -11.67 17.29
CA PHE A 143 -22.50 -11.54 18.71
C PHE A 143 -22.66 -12.92 19.36
N SER A 144 -22.31 -13.06 20.63
CA SER A 144 -22.24 -14.36 21.30
C SER A 144 -23.59 -14.90 21.78
N GLU A 145 -24.55 -14.04 22.09
CA GLU A 145 -25.85 -14.46 22.60
C GLU A 145 -26.81 -14.78 21.45
N TYR A 146 -27.57 -15.86 21.61
CA TYR A 146 -28.53 -16.35 20.61
C TYR A 146 -29.96 -15.82 20.84
N ASP A 147 -30.32 -15.55 22.10
CA ASP A 147 -31.66 -15.11 22.47
C ASP A 147 -31.69 -13.60 22.69
N ILE A 148 -32.18 -12.85 21.71
CA ILE A 148 -32.38 -11.41 21.79
C ILE A 148 -33.89 -11.14 21.91
N TYR A 149 -34.31 -10.62 23.07
CA TYR A 149 -35.71 -10.35 23.35
C TYR A 149 -36.07 -8.92 22.93
N SER A 150 -37.06 -8.78 22.03
CA SER A 150 -37.56 -7.46 21.65
C SER A 150 -38.33 -6.80 22.79
N SER A 151 -38.06 -5.52 23.02
CA SER A 151 -38.83 -4.64 23.90
C SER A 151 -40.28 -4.45 23.44
N THR A 152 -40.58 -4.72 22.17
CA THR A 152 -41.94 -4.68 21.62
C THR A 152 -42.36 -6.08 21.16
N PRO A 153 -43.39 -6.70 21.76
CA PRO A 153 -43.84 -8.04 21.39
C PRO A 153 -44.15 -8.19 19.91
N GLY A 154 -43.69 -9.28 19.29
CA GLY A 154 -43.96 -9.60 17.88
C GLY A 154 -43.16 -8.79 16.86
N THR A 155 -42.10 -8.09 17.28
CA THR A 155 -41.22 -7.32 16.40
C THR A 155 -39.81 -7.90 16.31
N TYR A 156 -39.07 -7.50 15.28
CA TYR A 156 -37.65 -7.79 15.11
C TYR A 156 -36.80 -6.58 15.48
N ASN A 157 -35.60 -6.83 16.00
CA ASN A 157 -34.65 -5.79 16.35
C ASN A 157 -33.66 -5.58 15.21
N PRO A 158 -33.57 -4.37 14.62
CA PRO A 158 -32.65 -4.12 13.55
C PRO A 158 -31.21 -4.16 14.08
N PHE A 159 -30.36 -4.84 13.35
CA PHE A 159 -28.94 -4.95 13.61
C PHE A 159 -28.19 -3.70 13.14
N ASN A 160 -27.40 -3.08 14.02
CA ASN A 160 -26.60 -1.91 13.68
C ASN A 160 -25.18 -2.05 14.23
N VAL A 161 -24.19 -2.09 13.35
CA VAL A 161 -22.76 -2.02 13.69
C VAL A 161 -22.10 -1.02 12.76
N ASN A 162 -21.48 0.00 13.32
CA ASN A 162 -20.84 1.06 12.55
C ASN A 162 -19.56 1.57 13.21
N ALA A 163 -18.73 2.20 12.38
CA ALA A 163 -17.60 3.00 12.83
C ALA A 163 -17.91 4.48 12.58
N PHE A 164 -17.54 5.34 13.51
CA PHE A 164 -17.71 6.79 13.39
C PHE A 164 -16.54 7.54 14.02
N ILE A 165 -16.39 8.83 13.75
CA ILE A 165 -15.34 9.66 14.34
C ILE A 165 -15.90 10.32 15.60
N GLY A 166 -15.25 10.08 16.74
CA GLY A 166 -15.58 10.73 18.00
C GLY A 166 -15.12 12.18 18.04
N ASN A 167 -15.61 12.95 19.01
CA ASN A 167 -15.25 14.36 19.18
C ASN A 167 -13.75 14.60 19.44
N ASP A 168 -13.01 13.56 19.84
CA ASP A 168 -11.56 13.57 20.04
C ASP A 168 -10.76 13.23 18.77
N GLY A 169 -11.42 13.01 17.64
CA GLY A 169 -10.78 12.63 16.37
C GLY A 169 -10.33 11.17 16.34
N ALA A 170 -10.73 10.33 17.31
CA ALA A 170 -10.49 8.90 17.26
C ALA A 170 -11.68 8.16 16.65
N TRP A 171 -11.40 7.11 15.89
CA TRP A 171 -12.43 6.18 15.41
C TRP A 171 -13.07 5.42 16.57
N ARG A 172 -14.39 5.35 16.55
CA ARG A 172 -15.26 4.71 17.53
C ARG A 172 -16.04 3.59 16.87
N LEU A 173 -16.42 2.58 17.64
CA LEU A 173 -17.33 1.52 17.21
C LEU A 173 -18.61 1.56 18.02
N THR A 174 -19.74 1.39 17.34
CA THR A 174 -21.03 1.05 17.97
C THR A 174 -21.52 -0.30 17.46
N ALA A 175 -22.27 -1.01 18.28
CA ALA A 175 -22.90 -2.27 17.95
C ALA A 175 -24.13 -2.48 18.82
N ASP A 176 -25.27 -2.82 18.21
CA ASP A 176 -26.53 -3.03 18.92
C ASP A 176 -27.53 -3.84 18.08
N TYR A 177 -28.39 -4.62 18.73
CA TYR A 177 -29.66 -5.05 18.15
C TYR A 177 -30.76 -4.13 18.69
N LEU A 178 -31.03 -3.03 17.97
CA LEU A 178 -31.78 -1.91 18.52
C LEU A 178 -33.16 -2.31 19.07
N GLY A 179 -33.38 -2.00 20.36
CA GLY A 179 -34.61 -2.34 21.07
C GLY A 179 -34.74 -3.81 21.45
N GLY A 180 -33.69 -4.61 21.23
CA GLY A 180 -33.54 -5.99 21.68
C GLY A 180 -32.57 -6.04 22.84
N ALA A 181 -32.71 -7.02 23.73
CA ALA A 181 -31.73 -7.25 24.77
C ALA A 181 -31.65 -8.74 25.13
N PRO A 182 -30.45 -9.33 25.18
CA PRO A 182 -30.27 -10.67 25.73
C PRO A 182 -30.48 -10.73 27.26
N PRO A 183 -30.66 -11.93 27.82
CA PRO A 183 -30.77 -12.12 29.27
C PRO A 183 -29.43 -11.87 29.97
N ASN A 184 -28.31 -12.10 29.28
CA ASN A 184 -26.96 -11.96 29.81
C ASN A 184 -26.16 -10.89 29.05
N ASN A 185 -25.00 -10.52 29.59
CA ASN A 185 -24.01 -9.72 28.88
C ASN A 185 -23.34 -10.55 27.80
N GLY A 186 -23.27 -10.03 26.59
CA GLY A 186 -22.67 -10.71 25.45
C GLY A 186 -21.27 -10.23 25.10
N THR A 187 -20.71 -10.88 24.08
CA THR A 187 -19.44 -10.54 23.47
C THR A 187 -19.64 -10.20 22.00
N TRP A 188 -19.19 -9.02 21.60
CA TRP A 188 -19.09 -8.66 20.19
C TRP A 188 -17.72 -9.03 19.64
N THR A 189 -17.73 -9.63 18.45
CA THR A 189 -16.55 -9.68 17.59
C THR A 189 -16.80 -8.77 16.40
N ILE A 190 -15.94 -7.76 16.20
CA ILE A 190 -16.05 -6.79 15.10
C ILE A 190 -14.76 -6.84 14.29
N TYR A 191 -14.91 -7.08 13.00
CA TYR A 191 -13.81 -7.15 12.04
C TYR A 191 -13.70 -5.82 11.31
N CYS A 192 -12.53 -5.19 11.37
CA CYS A 192 -12.26 -3.90 10.78
C CYS A 192 -11.10 -3.98 9.79
N LEU A 193 -11.23 -3.29 8.66
CA LEU A 193 -10.08 -2.83 7.89
C LEU A 193 -9.67 -1.46 8.42
N VAL A 194 -8.38 -1.28 8.66
CA VAL A 194 -7.76 0.00 9.06
C VAL A 194 -6.78 0.39 7.97
N ILE A 195 -7.13 1.43 7.22
CA ILE A 195 -6.44 1.83 5.99
C ILE A 195 -5.66 3.12 6.27
N ASN A 196 -4.38 3.16 5.91
CA ASN A 196 -3.59 4.38 6.07
C ASN A 196 -4.07 5.45 5.08
N ASN A 197 -4.33 6.67 5.56
CA ASN A 197 -4.88 7.76 4.74
C ASN A 197 -3.95 8.18 3.60
N SER A 198 -2.64 7.90 3.64
CA SER A 198 -1.74 8.14 2.49
C SER A 198 -2.07 7.29 1.25
N GLN A 199 -2.89 6.26 1.40
CA GLN A 199 -3.28 5.34 0.33
C GLN A 199 -4.76 5.46 -0.03
N VAL A 200 -5.46 6.37 0.63
CA VAL A 200 -6.87 6.65 0.39
C VAL A 200 -6.98 7.99 -0.34
N LYS A 201 -7.69 8.00 -1.47
CA LYS A 201 -8.09 9.26 -2.10
C LYS A 201 -9.37 9.76 -1.45
N THR A 202 -9.26 10.76 -0.59
CA THR A 202 -10.42 11.44 -0.03
C THR A 202 -11.04 12.37 -1.08
N LEU A 203 -12.33 12.16 -1.37
CA LEU A 203 -13.12 13.05 -2.22
C LEU A 203 -13.84 14.09 -1.35
N SER A 204 -14.28 15.18 -1.97
CA SER A 204 -15.14 16.15 -1.29
C SER A 204 -16.49 15.54 -0.91
N ASP A 205 -17.07 16.06 0.16
CA ASP A 205 -18.40 15.64 0.63
C ASP A 205 -19.47 15.83 -0.45
N VAL A 206 -20.38 14.87 -0.54
CA VAL A 206 -21.55 14.92 -1.41
C VAL A 206 -22.79 15.00 -0.52
N THR A 207 -23.44 16.16 -0.50
CA THR A 207 -24.65 16.40 0.30
C THR A 207 -25.91 16.17 -0.53
N ALA A 208 -26.92 15.53 0.06
CA ALA A 208 -28.25 15.34 -0.52
C ALA A 208 -29.32 15.67 0.52
N ASP A 209 -30.40 16.32 0.10
CA ASP A 209 -31.63 16.46 0.88
C ASP A 209 -32.77 15.74 0.15
N LEU A 210 -33.43 14.81 0.82
CA LEU A 210 -34.57 14.08 0.27
C LEU A 210 -35.89 14.85 0.42
N GLY A 211 -35.93 15.95 1.16
CA GLY A 211 -37.14 16.77 1.37
C GLY A 211 -38.29 15.99 2.02
N GLY A 212 -37.99 14.98 2.83
CA GLY A 212 -38.97 14.07 3.43
C GLY A 212 -39.46 12.93 2.53
N SER A 213 -38.86 12.75 1.34
CA SER A 213 -39.10 11.59 0.47
C SER A 213 -38.31 10.35 0.90
N ASN A 214 -38.81 9.16 0.55
CA ASN A 214 -38.12 7.88 0.76
C ASN A 214 -37.15 7.53 -0.39
N ALA A 215 -37.08 8.37 -1.43
CA ALA A 215 -36.22 8.17 -2.59
C ALA A 215 -35.70 9.51 -3.12
N GLY A 216 -34.47 9.50 -3.64
CA GLY A 216 -33.79 10.65 -4.24
C GLY A 216 -32.40 10.25 -4.76
N GLY A 217 -31.56 11.24 -5.08
CA GLY A 217 -30.22 10.99 -5.61
C GLY A 217 -29.31 12.20 -5.56
N THR A 218 -28.05 11.99 -5.93
CA THR A 218 -27.00 13.02 -6.02
C THR A 218 -26.25 12.88 -7.34
N ALA A 219 -25.44 13.88 -7.69
CA ALA A 219 -24.45 13.69 -8.74
C ALA A 219 -23.39 12.68 -8.29
N ALA A 220 -22.79 11.97 -9.25
CA ALA A 220 -21.65 11.11 -8.97
C ALA A 220 -20.53 11.93 -8.30
N PRO A 221 -19.86 11.40 -7.25
CA PRO A 221 -18.75 12.10 -6.60
C PRO A 221 -17.68 12.51 -7.61
N SER A 222 -17.27 13.77 -7.58
CA SER A 222 -16.20 14.25 -8.45
C SER A 222 -14.86 13.61 -8.06
N GLY A 223 -14.14 13.07 -9.04
CA GLY A 223 -12.79 12.53 -8.84
C GLY A 223 -12.71 11.01 -8.60
N LEU A 224 -13.80 10.28 -8.84
CA LEU A 224 -13.76 8.82 -9.05
C LEU A 224 -12.94 8.45 -10.30
#